data_AF-A0A502JH75-F1
#
_entry.id   AF-A0A502JH75-F1
#
_cell.length_a   1.000
_cell.length_b   1.000
_cell.length_c   1.000
_cell.angle_alpha   90.00
_cell.angle_beta   90.00
_cell.angle_gamma   90.00
#
_symmetry.space_group_name_H-M   'P 1'
#
loop_
_entity.id
_entity.type
_entity.pdbx_description
1 polymer ?
#
loop_
_entity_poly.entity_id
_entity_poly.type
_entity_poly.pdbx_seq_one_letter_code
_entity_poly.pdbx_strand_id
1 'polypeptide(L)'
;MNAKKLVLLTVCLVTTNVLANQQYVAPPTSSIRGYVPVISDAQMEQCVEIYNQAKWLGDSLRNTRVNRYSNDSVDSYNQKVAQHSQMINWFNQNCAGKQSRSACEAAMELNRKNGIPTQNCY
;
A
#
# COMPACT_ATOMS: atom_id res chain seq x y z
N MET A 1 -1.29 36.51 43.71
CA MET A 1 -0.88 35.66 42.58
C MET A 1 -1.16 34.21 42.94
N ASN A 2 -2.09 33.54 42.25
CA ASN A 2 -2.24 32.08 42.32
C ASN A 2 -2.83 31.61 40.98
N ALA A 3 -1.95 31.38 40.00
CA ALA A 3 -2.34 30.83 38.70
C ALA A 3 -2.61 29.32 38.88
N LYS A 4 -3.89 28.95 38.87
CA LYS A 4 -4.31 27.54 38.76
C LYS A 4 -3.92 27.04 37.37
N LYS A 5 -2.93 26.13 37.30
CA LYS A 5 -2.50 25.49 36.05
C LYS A 5 -3.59 24.52 35.60
N LEU A 6 -4.28 24.86 34.52
CA LEU A 6 -5.15 23.93 33.79
C LEU A 6 -4.26 23.07 32.90
N VAL A 7 -4.13 21.78 33.22
CA VAL A 7 -3.45 20.80 32.35
C VAL A 7 -4.51 20.25 31.39
N LEU A 8 -4.52 20.75 30.15
CA LEU A 8 -5.32 20.19 29.07
C LEU A 8 -4.59 18.96 28.51
N LEU A 9 -5.09 17.78 28.84
CA LEU A 9 -4.73 16.51 28.20
C LEU A 9 -5.41 16.46 26.83
N THR A 10 -4.70 16.90 25.79
CA THR A 10 -5.13 16.74 24.40
C THR A 10 -4.99 15.27 24.03
N VAL A 11 -6.09 14.52 24.10
CA VAL A 11 -6.16 13.16 23.57
C VAL A 11 -6.02 13.25 22.05
N CYS A 12 -4.83 12.94 21.53
CA CYS A 12 -4.65 12.67 20.11
C CYS A 12 -5.44 11.41 19.75
N LEU A 13 -6.69 11.60 19.33
CA LEU A 13 -7.44 10.60 18.59
C LEU A 13 -6.68 10.34 17.28
N VAL A 14 -5.82 9.34 17.28
CA VAL A 14 -5.29 8.75 16.05
C VAL A 14 -6.49 8.11 15.37
N THR A 15 -7.12 8.83 14.45
CA THR A 15 -8.10 8.21 13.56
C THR A 15 -7.31 7.24 12.70
N THR A 16 -7.34 5.95 13.06
CA THR A 16 -6.99 4.90 12.12
C THR A 16 -7.97 5.07 10.98
N ASN A 17 -7.53 5.66 9.87
CA ASN A 17 -8.28 5.65 8.64
C ASN A 17 -8.57 4.18 8.37
N VAL A 18 -9.80 3.74 8.62
CA VAL A 18 -10.28 2.47 8.13
C VAL A 18 -10.09 2.58 6.62
N LEU A 19 -9.11 1.86 6.07
CA LEU A 19 -8.98 1.67 4.63
C LEU A 19 -10.23 0.90 4.22
N ALA A 20 -11.32 1.64 3.99
CA ALA A 20 -12.62 1.06 3.66
C ALA A 20 -12.45 0.24 2.39
N ASN A 21 -12.66 -1.08 2.50
CA ASN A 21 -12.79 -2.06 1.42
C ASN A 21 -11.72 -2.01 0.32
N GLN A 22 -10.46 -1.83 0.69
CA GLN A 22 -9.36 -1.98 -0.26
C GLN A 22 -8.97 -3.46 -0.39
N GLN A 23 -9.49 -4.09 -1.45
CA GLN A 23 -9.24 -5.51 -1.76
C GLN A 23 -7.85 -5.73 -2.36
N TYR A 24 -7.10 -6.69 -1.81
CA TYR A 24 -5.86 -7.17 -2.40
C TYR A 24 -6.15 -7.90 -3.70
N VAL A 25 -5.45 -7.51 -4.76
CA VAL A 25 -5.50 -8.18 -6.06
C VAL A 25 -4.09 -8.63 -6.47
N ALA A 26 -4.01 -9.71 -7.25
CA ALA A 26 -2.74 -10.15 -7.81
C ALA A 26 -2.16 -9.05 -8.73
N PRO A 27 -0.84 -8.77 -8.65
CA PRO A 27 -0.16 -7.94 -9.65
C PRO A 27 -0.34 -8.52 -11.06
N PRO A 28 -0.41 -7.67 -12.09
CA PRO A 28 -0.51 -8.13 -13.47
C PRO A 28 0.69 -9.00 -13.84
N THR A 29 0.42 -10.16 -14.42
CA THR A 29 1.45 -11.05 -14.96
C THR A 29 1.64 -10.76 -16.44
N SER A 30 2.90 -10.69 -16.89
CA SER A 30 3.23 -10.67 -18.32
C SER A 30 3.61 -12.08 -18.76
N SER A 31 3.21 -12.47 -19.98
CA SER A 31 3.67 -13.72 -20.57
C SER A 31 5.11 -13.55 -21.02
N ILE A 32 6.03 -14.19 -20.30
CA ILE A 32 7.46 -14.17 -20.63
C ILE A 32 7.80 -15.50 -21.30
N ARG A 33 8.52 -15.46 -22.43
CA ARG A 33 9.11 -16.65 -23.05
C ARG A 33 10.53 -16.81 -22.51
N GLY A 34 10.76 -17.78 -21.62
CA GLY A 34 12.09 -18.08 -21.09
C GLY A 34 12.09 -18.49 -19.62
N TYR A 35 13.29 -18.74 -19.07
CA TYR A 35 13.48 -19.01 -17.65
C TYR A 35 13.15 -17.76 -16.83
N VAL A 36 12.32 -17.92 -15.81
CA VAL A 36 11.91 -16.86 -14.90
C VAL A 36 12.38 -17.19 -13.49
N PRO A 37 13.09 -16.27 -12.80
CA PRO A 37 13.50 -16.51 -11.41
C PRO A 37 12.29 -16.80 -10.51
N VAL A 38 12.41 -17.83 -9.68
CA VAL A 38 11.36 -18.21 -8.72
C VAL A 38 11.66 -17.56 -7.36
N ILE A 39 10.64 -16.99 -6.73
CA ILE A 39 10.70 -16.43 -5.37
C ILE A 39 9.87 -17.27 -4.40
N SER A 40 10.18 -17.16 -3.11
CA SER A 40 9.42 -17.84 -2.06
C SER A 40 7.98 -17.33 -1.96
N ASP A 41 7.08 -18.15 -1.44
CA ASP A 41 5.69 -17.78 -1.19
C ASP A 41 5.59 -16.56 -0.26
N ALA A 42 6.44 -16.49 0.77
CA ALA A 42 6.51 -15.34 1.68
C ALA A 42 6.93 -14.05 0.94
N GLN A 43 7.88 -14.14 0.02
CA GLN A 43 8.26 -12.99 -0.79
C GLN A 43 7.16 -12.61 -1.78
N MET A 44 6.41 -13.59 -2.32
CA MET A 44 5.25 -13.31 -3.18
C MET A 44 4.11 -12.63 -2.40
N GLU A 45 3.85 -13.02 -1.15
CA GLU A 45 2.89 -12.33 -0.28
C GLU A 45 3.28 -10.86 -0.11
N GLN A 46 4.56 -10.57 0.17
CA GLN A 46 5.09 -9.20 0.23
C GLN A 46 4.94 -8.45 -1.11
N CYS A 47 5.16 -9.14 -2.24
CA CYS A 47 4.98 -8.56 -3.56
C CYS A 47 3.52 -8.12 -3.79
N VAL A 48 2.55 -8.95 -3.42
CA VAL A 48 1.13 -8.61 -3.51
C VAL A 48 0.80 -7.45 -2.59
N GLU A 49 1.31 -7.46 -1.37
CA GLU A 49 1.04 -6.40 -0.38
C GLU A 49 1.58 -5.04 -0.86
N ILE A 50 2.86 -4.96 -1.24
CA ILE A 50 3.49 -3.72 -1.73
C ILE A 50 2.82 -3.24 -3.02
N TYR A 51 2.46 -4.13 -3.95
CA TYR A 51 1.76 -3.74 -5.16
C TYR A 51 0.43 -3.06 -4.85
N ASN A 52 -0.37 -3.64 -3.96
CA ASN A 52 -1.68 -3.09 -3.61
C ASN A 52 -1.55 -1.79 -2.82
N GLN A 53 -0.63 -1.71 -1.85
CA GLN A 53 -0.35 -0.46 -1.13
C GLN A 53 0.10 0.66 -2.07
N ALA A 54 0.98 0.35 -3.03
CA ALA A 54 1.39 1.30 -4.05
C ALA A 54 0.20 1.75 -4.90
N LYS A 55 -0.62 0.81 -5.39
CA LYS A 55 -1.82 1.11 -6.17
C LYS A 55 -2.78 2.04 -5.40
N TRP A 56 -3.08 1.74 -4.15
CA TRP A 56 -3.99 2.54 -3.32
C TRP A 56 -3.44 3.93 -3.02
N LEU A 57 -2.13 4.04 -2.75
CA LEU A 57 -1.49 5.34 -2.57
C LEU A 57 -1.49 6.15 -3.87
N GLY A 58 -1.22 5.52 -5.02
CA GLY A 58 -1.31 6.15 -6.33
C GLY A 58 -2.72 6.66 -6.65
N ASP A 59 -3.75 5.88 -6.33
CA ASP A 59 -5.15 6.28 -6.45
C ASP A 59 -5.49 7.45 -5.53
N SER A 60 -5.02 7.42 -4.28
CA SER A 60 -5.17 8.53 -3.34
C SER A 60 -4.49 9.82 -3.84
N LEU A 61 -3.25 9.71 -4.33
CA LEU A 61 -2.48 10.82 -4.89
C LEU A 61 -3.17 11.46 -6.11
N ARG A 62 -3.74 10.65 -7.00
CA ARG A 62 -4.48 11.12 -8.19
C ARG A 62 -5.73 11.92 -7.83
N ASN A 63 -6.38 11.58 -6.72
CA ASN A 63 -7.61 12.23 -6.27
C ASN A 63 -7.37 13.38 -5.28
N THR A 64 -6.14 13.56 -4.80
CA THR A 64 -5.80 14.59 -3.82
C THR A 64 -5.66 15.97 -4.47
N ARG A 65 -6.35 16.97 -3.91
CA ARG A 65 -6.15 18.39 -4.28
C ARG A 65 -5.05 18.99 -3.41
N VAL A 66 -4.05 19.59 -4.05
CA VAL A 66 -2.91 20.24 -3.35
C VAL A 66 -3.11 21.75 -3.33
N ASN A 67 -3.02 22.37 -2.16
CA ASN A 67 -2.95 23.82 -2.06
C ASN A 67 -1.52 24.28 -2.38
N ARG A 68 -1.31 24.78 -3.60
CA ARG A 68 0.01 25.22 -4.08
C ARG A 68 0.59 26.42 -3.35
N TYR A 69 -0.21 27.14 -2.56
CA TYR A 69 0.24 28.29 -1.78
C TYR A 69 0.57 27.92 -0.32
N SER A 70 0.45 26.64 0.05
CA SER A 70 0.83 26.12 1.36
C SER A 70 1.97 25.15 1.20
N ASN A 71 3.13 25.50 1.76
CA ASN A 71 4.31 24.63 1.77
C ASN A 71 3.98 23.29 2.44
N ASP A 72 3.30 23.30 3.59
CA ASP A 72 2.89 22.07 4.28
C ASP A 72 2.02 21.16 3.39
N SER A 73 1.09 21.73 2.62
CA SER A 73 0.26 20.96 1.69
C SER A 73 1.08 20.35 0.56
N VAL A 74 2.05 21.09 0.03
CA VAL A 74 2.93 20.63 -1.05
C VAL A 74 3.90 19.57 -0.53
N ASP A 75 4.51 19.78 0.62
CA ASP A 75 5.47 18.89 1.25
C ASP A 75 4.81 17.56 1.64
N SER A 76 3.61 17.59 2.23
CA SER A 76 2.86 16.38 2.55
C SER A 76 2.52 15.56 1.30
N TYR A 77 2.15 16.22 0.19
CA TYR A 77 1.91 15.55 -1.07
C TYR A 77 3.20 14.93 -1.65
N ASN A 78 4.29 15.69 -1.67
CA ASN A 78 5.58 15.25 -2.18
C ASN A 78 6.15 14.06 -1.37
N GLN A 79 5.95 14.03 -0.05
CA GLN A 79 6.32 12.88 0.78
C GLN A 79 5.58 11.60 0.35
N LYS A 80 4.27 11.69 0.08
CA LYS A 80 3.50 10.55 -0.42
C LYS A 80 3.93 10.12 -1.81
N VAL A 81 4.29 11.07 -2.70
CA VAL A 81 4.87 10.76 -4.02
C VAL A 81 6.18 10.01 -3.88
N ALA A 82 7.07 10.43 -2.98
CA ALA A 82 8.32 9.74 -2.71
C ALA A 82 8.10 8.32 -2.18
N GLN A 83 7.17 8.15 -1.23
CA GLN A 83 6.79 6.84 -0.71
C GLN A 83 6.23 5.93 -1.81
N HIS A 84 5.34 6.46 -2.67
CA HIS A 84 4.81 5.74 -3.82
C HIS A 84 5.94 5.26 -4.75
N SER A 85 6.89 6.14 -5.07
CA SER A 85 8.05 5.79 -5.90
C SER A 85 8.92 4.70 -5.27
N GLN A 86 9.16 4.76 -3.95
CA GLN A 86 9.93 3.73 -3.24
C GLN A 86 9.25 2.36 -3.31
N MET A 87 7.93 2.30 -3.12
CA MET A 87 7.18 1.04 -3.23
C MET A 87 7.24 0.45 -4.64
N ILE A 88 7.08 1.28 -5.68
CA ILE A 88 7.19 0.84 -7.07
C ILE A 88 8.60 0.33 -7.39
N ASN A 89 9.65 1.04 -6.95
CA ASN A 89 11.04 0.63 -7.18
C ASN A 89 11.34 -0.70 -6.48
N TRP A 90 10.91 -0.87 -5.24
CA TRP A 90 11.06 -2.12 -4.51
C TRP A 90 10.35 -3.27 -5.21
N PHE A 91 9.10 -3.06 -5.65
CA PHE A 91 8.33 -4.07 -6.38
C PHE A 91 9.03 -4.46 -7.68
N ASN A 92 9.48 -3.49 -8.47
CA ASN A 92 10.17 -3.77 -9.73
C ASN A 92 11.47 -4.55 -9.53
N GLN A 93 12.22 -4.28 -8.47
CA GLN A 93 13.46 -4.98 -8.17
C GLN A 93 13.22 -6.41 -7.66
N ASN A 94 12.20 -6.60 -6.83
CA ASN A 94 12.03 -7.82 -6.05
C ASN A 94 10.99 -8.78 -6.62
N CYS A 95 10.04 -8.29 -7.41
CA CYS A 95 8.83 -9.01 -7.79
C CYS A 95 8.61 -9.08 -9.29
N ALA A 96 8.86 -7.98 -10.01
CA ALA A 96 8.55 -7.90 -11.42
C ALA A 96 9.31 -8.97 -12.22
N GLY A 97 8.57 -9.72 -13.04
CA GLY A 97 9.12 -10.79 -13.84
C GLY A 97 9.68 -11.96 -13.03
N LYS A 98 9.11 -12.26 -11.86
CA LYS A 98 9.45 -13.45 -11.05
C LYS A 98 8.23 -14.36 -10.86
N GLN A 99 8.46 -15.66 -10.72
CA GLN A 99 7.41 -16.67 -10.54
C GLN A 99 7.29 -17.13 -9.09
N SER A 100 6.10 -17.54 -8.67
CA SER A 100 5.81 -18.21 -7.38
C SER A 100 4.47 -18.95 -7.44
N ARG A 101 4.14 -19.71 -6.39
CA ARG A 101 3.06 -20.69 -6.27
C ARG A 101 1.69 -20.19 -6.74
N SER A 102 1.34 -18.94 -6.48
CA SER A 102 0.59 -18.05 -7.39
C SER A 102 0.35 -16.71 -6.70
N ALA A 103 0.48 -15.59 -7.42
CA ALA A 103 0.20 -14.27 -6.84
C ALA A 103 -1.28 -14.09 -6.46
N CYS A 104 -2.18 -14.87 -7.06
CA CYS A 104 -3.59 -14.83 -6.77
C CYS A 104 -3.94 -15.52 -5.44
N GLU A 105 -3.37 -16.68 -5.14
CA GLU A 105 -3.55 -17.32 -3.83
C GLU A 105 -3.04 -16.42 -2.70
N ALA A 106 -1.90 -15.76 -2.90
CA ALA A 106 -1.38 -14.78 -1.95
C ALA A 106 -2.36 -13.61 -1.73
N ALA A 107 -2.98 -13.08 -2.79
CA ALA A 107 -4.02 -12.05 -2.67
C ALA A 107 -5.27 -12.55 -1.95
N MET A 108 -5.73 -13.77 -2.22
CA MET A 108 -6.86 -14.39 -1.50
C MET A 108 -6.57 -14.52 -0.01
N GLU A 109 -5.38 -15.01 0.34
CA GLU A 109 -4.99 -15.22 1.73
C GLU A 109 -4.86 -13.88 2.48
N LEU A 110 -4.30 -12.85 1.85
CA LEU A 110 -4.27 -11.50 2.40
C LEU A 110 -5.69 -10.94 2.63
N ASN A 111 -6.59 -11.11 1.66
CA ASN A 111 -7.99 -10.70 1.82
C ASN A 111 -8.66 -11.46 2.99
N ARG A 112 -8.47 -12.77 3.08
CA ARG A 112 -9.00 -13.62 4.15
C ARG A 112 -8.50 -13.15 5.52
N LYS A 113 -7.19 -12.88 5.66
CA LYS A 113 -6.58 -12.36 6.90
C LYS A 113 -7.16 -10.99 7.30
N ASN A 114 -7.58 -10.18 6.34
CA ASN A 114 -8.16 -8.85 6.56
C ASN A 114 -9.70 -8.83 6.63
N GLY A 115 -10.35 -10.01 6.66
CA GLY A 115 -11.82 -10.10 6.73
C GLY A 115 -12.54 -9.63 5.46
N ILE A 116 -11.83 -9.54 4.33
CA ILE A 116 -12.37 -9.14 3.03
C ILE A 116 -12.83 -10.41 2.28
N PRO A 117 -14.05 -10.43 1.71
CA PRO A 117 -14.51 -11.57 0.90
C PRO A 117 -13.52 -11.89 -0.23
N THR A 118 -13.08 -13.15 -0.31
CA THR A 118 -12.08 -13.57 -1.28
C THR A 118 -12.68 -13.67 -2.68
N GLN A 119 -11.97 -13.15 -3.70
CA GLN A 119 -12.26 -13.42 -5.11
C GLN A 119 -11.74 -14.81 -5.51
N ASN A 120 -12.31 -15.40 -6.57
CA ASN A 120 -11.79 -16.64 -7.14
C ASN A 120 -10.60 -16.35 -8.07
N CYS A 121 -9.60 -17.22 -8.06
CA CYS A 121 -8.43 -17.15 -8.93
C CYS A 121 -8.63 -17.79 -10.31
N TYR A 122 -9.84 -18.30 -10.56
CA TYR A 122 -10.23 -19.07 -11.76
C TYR A 122 -11.65 -18.71 -12.21
#